data_AF-A0A354BI74-F1
#
_entry.id   AF-A0A354BI74-F1
#
_cell.length_a   1.000
_cell.length_b   1.000
_cell.length_c   1.000
_cell.angle_alpha   90.00
_cell.angle_beta   90.00
_cell.angle_gamma   90.00
#
_symmetry.space_group_name_H-M   'P 1'
#
loop_
_entity.id
_entity.type
_entity.pdbx_description
1 polymer ?
#
loop_
_entity_poly.entity_id
_entity_poly.type
_entity_poly.pdbx_seq_one_letter_code
_entity_poly.pdbx_strand_id
1 'polypeptide(L)'
;MPSSESSLTIISVSGPFREPREQVFSYDYSVQRSTWPTPHGVRVKISLPHELEVFKGRLLGVVTGSPGQQLMITNLLAKNLAEWKIQIAETEGFFLERRDVMLAPFVGPLAHLFLKLEGRFQAEQTVIREDVKRRVGL
;
A
#
# COMPACT_ATOMS: atom_id res chain seq x y z
N MET A 1 -19.22 -18.38 15.51
CA MET A 1 -20.06 -18.83 14.38
C MET A 1 -19.92 -17.85 13.24
N PRO A 2 -19.91 -18.36 12.00
CA PRO A 2 -18.68 -18.56 11.22
C PRO A 2 -17.99 -17.24 10.84
N SER A 3 -16.67 -17.26 10.92
CA SER A 3 -15.77 -16.33 10.26
C SER A 3 -15.99 -16.41 8.75
N SER A 4 -16.93 -15.62 8.25
CA SER A 4 -17.14 -15.43 6.81
C SER A 4 -15.85 -14.85 6.25
N GLU A 5 -15.05 -15.71 5.60
CA GLU A 5 -13.96 -15.32 4.71
C GLU A 5 -14.55 -14.39 3.65
N SER A 6 -14.61 -13.12 3.99
CA SER A 6 -15.15 -12.06 3.16
C SER A 6 -14.05 -11.61 2.22
N SER A 7 -13.48 -12.55 1.44
CA SER A 7 -12.27 -12.28 0.68
C SER A 7 -12.56 -11.20 -0.33
N LEU A 8 -11.90 -10.05 -0.17
CA LEU A 8 -11.86 -9.01 -1.16
C LEU A 8 -11.06 -9.49 -2.36
N THR A 9 -11.67 -9.43 -3.54
CA THR A 9 -11.00 -9.72 -4.80
C THR A 9 -10.60 -8.40 -5.44
N ILE A 10 -9.30 -8.21 -5.69
CA ILE A 10 -8.79 -7.08 -6.46
C ILE A 10 -8.98 -7.40 -7.94
N ILE A 11 -9.86 -6.65 -8.61
CA ILE A 11 -10.16 -6.82 -10.04
C ILE A 11 -9.07 -6.15 -10.90
N SER A 12 -8.72 -4.92 -10.54
CA SER A 12 -7.74 -4.14 -11.28
C SER A 12 -6.99 -3.18 -10.37
N VAL A 13 -5.76 -2.88 -10.76
CA VAL A 13 -4.89 -1.91 -10.12
C VAL A 13 -4.39 -0.96 -11.18
N SER A 14 -4.58 0.33 -10.95
CA SER A 14 -4.09 1.40 -11.81
C SER A 14 -3.16 2.33 -11.01
N GLY A 15 -2.05 2.73 -11.62
CA GLY A 15 -1.03 3.58 -10.99
C GLY A 15 0.38 2.99 -11.11
N PRO A 16 1.39 3.60 -10.47
CA PRO A 16 1.29 4.77 -9.60
C PRO A 16 0.96 6.06 -10.36
N PHE A 17 -0.02 6.81 -9.88
CA PHE A 17 -0.31 8.16 -10.35
C PHE A 17 0.41 9.18 -9.49
N ARG A 18 0.94 10.22 -10.12
CA ARG A 18 1.33 11.46 -9.44
C ARG A 18 0.26 12.48 -9.71
N GLU A 19 -0.60 12.73 -8.72
CA GLU A 19 -1.65 13.73 -8.92
C GLU A 19 -1.02 15.14 -9.01
N PRO A 20 -1.43 16.00 -9.97
CA PRO A 20 -0.77 17.29 -10.22
C PRO A 20 -0.67 18.25 -9.04
N ARG A 21 -1.48 18.04 -7.98
CA ARG A 21 -1.54 18.88 -6.78
C ARG A 21 -1.14 18.14 -5.50
N GLU A 22 -0.85 16.84 -5.57
CA GLU A 22 -0.44 16.06 -4.41
C GLU A 22 0.98 15.51 -4.65
N GLN A 23 1.86 15.61 -3.65
CA GLN A 23 3.21 15.04 -3.70
C GLN A 23 3.21 13.50 -3.62
N VAL A 24 2.10 12.86 -3.95
CA VAL A 24 1.74 11.52 -3.49
C VAL A 24 1.68 10.54 -4.66
N PHE A 25 2.20 9.34 -4.43
CA PHE A 25 1.87 8.19 -5.26
C PHE A 25 0.49 7.69 -4.86
N SER A 26 -0.49 7.87 -5.74
CA SER A 26 -1.80 7.27 -5.59
C SER A 26 -1.93 6.03 -6.48
N TYR A 27 -2.65 5.06 -5.94
CA TYR A 27 -3.07 3.88 -6.67
C TYR A 27 -4.57 3.81 -6.59
N ASP A 28 -5.20 3.47 -7.70
CA ASP A 28 -6.62 3.17 -7.77
C ASP A 28 -6.78 1.66 -7.85
N TYR A 29 -7.36 1.10 -6.80
CA TYR A 29 -7.73 -0.31 -6.78
C TYR A 29 -9.22 -0.43 -7.04
N SER A 30 -9.60 -1.29 -7.98
CA SER A 30 -10.99 -1.72 -8.15
C SER A 30 -11.15 -3.04 -7.40
N VAL A 31 -11.96 -3.03 -6.34
CA VAL A 31 -12.13 -4.18 -5.46
C VAL A 31 -13.58 -4.64 -5.44
N GLN A 32 -13.80 -5.95 -5.40
CA GLN A 32 -15.13 -6.57 -5.32
C GLN A 32 -15.17 -7.57 -4.17
N ARG A 33 -16.32 -7.61 -3.48
CA ARG A 33 -16.60 -8.65 -2.48
C ARG A 33 -17.45 -9.78 -3.04
N SER A 34 -17.11 -10.99 -2.66
CA SER A 34 -17.90 -12.21 -2.92
C SER A 34 -19.27 -12.17 -2.22
N THR A 35 -19.38 -11.45 -1.11
CA THR A 35 -20.61 -11.34 -0.32
C THR A 35 -21.66 -10.41 -0.93
N TRP A 36 -21.35 -9.69 -2.01
CA TRP A 36 -22.32 -8.79 -2.64
C TRP A 36 -23.14 -9.51 -3.72
N PRO A 37 -24.48 -9.44 -3.69
CA PRO A 37 -25.35 -10.04 -4.72
C PRO A 37 -25.13 -9.48 -6.13
N THR A 38 -24.41 -8.37 -6.28
CA THR A 38 -24.07 -7.79 -7.59
C THR A 38 -22.61 -7.31 -7.54
N PRO A 39 -21.80 -7.59 -8.58
CA PRO A 39 -20.45 -7.05 -8.69
C PRO A 39 -20.47 -5.52 -8.61
N HIS A 40 -19.76 -4.96 -7.66
CA HIS A 40 -19.52 -3.53 -7.57
C HIS A 40 -18.02 -3.34 -7.40
N GLY A 41 -17.42 -2.51 -8.25
CA GLY A 41 -16.04 -2.11 -8.09
C GLY A 41 -15.99 -0.92 -7.15
N VAL A 42 -15.35 -1.07 -6.00
CA VAL A 42 -15.00 0.06 -5.13
C VAL A 42 -13.66 0.59 -5.57
N ARG A 43 -13.54 1.91 -5.76
CA ARG A 43 -12.26 2.57 -6.01
C ARG A 43 -11.60 2.94 -4.69
N VAL A 44 -10.38 2.45 -4.49
CA VAL A 44 -9.57 2.80 -3.32
C VAL A 44 -8.47 3.76 -3.74
N LYS A 45 -8.45 4.96 -3.17
CA LYS A 45 -7.34 5.93 -3.32
C LYS A 45 -6.42 5.85 -2.13
N ILE A 46 -5.13 5.59 -2.37
CA ILE A 46 -4.14 5.44 -1.29
C ILE A 46 -3.17 6.61 -1.28
N SER A 47 -3.02 7.23 -0.12
CA SER A 47 -1.98 8.23 0.13
C SER A 47 -0.79 7.58 0.85
N LEU A 48 0.42 7.78 0.32
CA LEU A 48 1.67 7.13 0.80
C LEU A 48 2.85 8.06 1.15
N PRO A 49 2.79 9.41 1.05
CA PRO A 49 4.01 10.22 1.08
C PRO A 49 4.76 10.08 2.40
N HIS A 50 4.02 10.08 3.51
CA HIS A 50 4.56 10.04 4.86
C HIS A 50 5.19 8.68 5.15
N GLU A 51 4.45 7.59 4.89
CA GLU A 51 4.93 6.24 5.13
C GLU A 51 6.14 5.91 4.25
N LEU A 52 6.08 6.30 2.97
CA LEU A 52 7.16 6.05 2.02
C LEU A 52 8.46 6.72 2.46
N GLU A 53 8.41 7.96 2.95
CA GLU A 53 9.60 8.66 3.46
C GLU A 53 10.22 7.92 4.66
N VAL A 54 9.40 7.52 5.62
CA VAL A 54 9.85 6.80 6.83
C VAL A 54 10.45 5.43 6.47
N PHE A 55 9.75 4.63 5.66
CA PHE A 55 10.19 3.28 5.30
C PHE A 55 11.37 3.29 4.34
N LYS A 56 11.46 4.25 3.42
CA LYS A 56 12.61 4.42 2.53
C LYS A 56 13.88 4.71 3.34
N GLY A 57 13.82 5.60 4.33
CA GLY A 57 14.95 5.89 5.21
C GLY A 57 15.43 4.67 5.98
N ARG A 58 14.50 3.84 6.47
CA ARG A 58 14.81 2.60 7.19
C ARG A 58 15.33 1.48 6.29
N LEU A 59 14.84 1.38 5.05
CA LEU A 59 15.27 0.35 4.11
C LEU A 59 16.70 0.60 3.64
N LEU A 60 16.97 1.82 3.15
CA LEU A 60 18.20 2.18 2.45
C LEU A 60 19.33 2.63 3.38
N GLY A 61 19.03 3.15 4.58
CA GLY A 61 20.06 3.71 5.44
C GLY A 61 20.93 4.75 4.69
N VAL A 62 22.25 4.56 4.66
CA VAL A 62 23.24 5.44 3.98
C VAL A 62 23.43 5.08 2.49
N VAL A 63 22.78 4.03 1.97
CA VAL A 63 23.00 3.55 0.60
C VAL A 63 22.33 4.49 -0.42
N THR A 64 23.13 5.38 -0.99
CA THR A 64 22.74 6.28 -2.08
C THR A 64 23.01 5.62 -3.42
N GLY A 65 22.03 4.86 -3.93
CA GLY A 65 22.03 4.45 -5.34
C GLY A 65 21.92 5.64 -6.29
N SER A 66 22.10 5.41 -7.58
CA SER A 66 21.89 6.44 -8.61
C SER A 66 20.44 6.96 -8.60
N PRO A 67 20.15 8.15 -9.14
CA PRO A 67 18.78 8.68 -9.19
C PRO A 67 17.76 7.72 -9.80
N GLY A 68 18.15 6.96 -10.83
CA GLY A 68 17.32 5.93 -11.44
C GLY A 68 17.06 4.73 -10.52
N GLN A 69 18.08 4.27 -9.80
CA GLN A 69 17.96 3.21 -8.80
C GLN A 69 17.06 3.66 -7.63
N GLN A 70 17.23 4.88 -7.15
CA GLN A 70 16.38 5.45 -6.10
C GLN A 70 14.91 5.53 -6.53
N LEU A 71 14.65 5.88 -7.80
CA LEU A 71 13.29 5.90 -8.35
C LEU A 71 12.69 4.49 -8.40
N MET A 72 13.45 3.49 -8.84
CA MET A 72 13.01 2.10 -8.85
C MET A 72 12.69 1.57 -7.45
N ILE A 73 13.56 1.84 -6.46
CA ILE A 73 13.34 1.46 -5.06
C ILE A 73 12.08 2.15 -4.52
N THR A 74 11.92 3.44 -4.82
CA THR A 74 10.76 4.22 -4.38
C THR A 74 9.46 3.63 -4.94
N ASN A 75 9.43 3.26 -6.22
CA ASN A 75 8.26 2.64 -6.84
C ASN A 75 7.96 1.24 -6.28
N LEU A 76 8.99 0.44 -6.02
CA LEU A 76 8.84 -0.90 -5.44
C LEU A 76 8.28 -0.83 -4.02
N LEU A 77 8.84 0.05 -3.19
CA LEU A 77 8.34 0.31 -1.84
C LEU A 77 6.91 0.85 -1.86
N ALA A 78 6.61 1.82 -2.72
CA ALA A 78 5.27 2.39 -2.83
C ALA A 78 4.22 1.31 -3.16
N LYS A 79 4.55 0.39 -4.08
CA LYS A 79 3.66 -0.72 -4.44
C LYS A 79 3.40 -1.65 -3.25
N ASN A 80 4.45 -2.09 -2.55
CA ASN A 80 4.29 -2.99 -1.40
C ASN A 80 3.51 -2.32 -0.26
N LEU A 81 3.79 -1.04 0.02
CA LEU A 81 3.04 -0.27 1.02
C LEU A 81 1.56 -0.13 0.65
N ALA A 82 1.25 0.15 -0.63
CA ALA A 82 -0.14 0.20 -1.11
C ALA A 82 -0.87 -1.13 -0.88
N GLU A 83 -0.25 -2.26 -1.25
CA GLU A 83 -0.83 -3.59 -1.05
C GLU A 83 -1.08 -3.89 0.42
N TRP A 84 -0.12 -3.61 1.30
CA TRP A 84 -0.30 -3.81 2.74
C TRP A 84 -1.38 -2.91 3.34
N LYS A 85 -1.48 -1.65 2.90
CA LYS A 85 -2.54 -0.73 3.37
C LYS A 85 -3.93 -1.25 3.02
N ILE A 86 -4.12 -1.85 1.86
CA ILE A 86 -5.41 -2.47 1.47
C ILE A 86 -5.73 -3.64 2.38
N GLN A 87 -4.79 -4.54 2.60
CA GLN A 87 -5.03 -5.70 3.45
C GLN A 87 -5.32 -5.30 4.90
N ILE A 88 -4.65 -4.25 5.41
CA ILE A 88 -4.97 -3.67 6.71
C ILE A 88 -6.38 -3.06 6.68
N ALA A 89 -6.70 -2.22 5.69
CA ALA A 89 -8.01 -1.60 5.55
C ALA A 89 -9.16 -2.62 5.41
N GLU A 90 -8.93 -3.74 4.74
CA GLU A 90 -9.86 -4.85 4.66
C GLU A 90 -10.10 -5.49 6.03
N THR A 91 -9.02 -5.74 6.78
CA THR A 91 -9.09 -6.29 8.15
C THR A 91 -9.83 -5.34 9.10
N GLU A 92 -9.64 -4.04 8.93
CA GLU A 92 -10.33 -2.99 9.69
C GLU A 92 -11.77 -2.71 9.21
N GLY A 93 -12.23 -3.37 8.14
CA GLY A 93 -13.59 -3.23 7.65
C GLY A 93 -13.88 -1.96 6.84
N PHE A 94 -12.86 -1.28 6.30
CA PHE A 94 -13.07 -0.08 5.46
C PHE A 94 -13.89 -0.37 4.19
N PHE A 95 -13.89 -1.62 3.73
CA PHE A 95 -14.63 -2.06 2.53
C PHE A 95 -15.95 -2.78 2.86
N LEU A 96 -16.49 -2.61 4.07
CA LEU A 96 -17.80 -3.17 4.43
C LEU A 96 -18.94 -2.55 3.62
N GLU A 97 -18.78 -1.28 3.26
CA GLU A 97 -19.77 -0.53 2.50
C GLU A 97 -19.41 -0.41 1.02
N ARG A 98 -20.43 -0.30 0.18
CA ARG A 98 -20.28 -0.12 -1.28
C ARG A 98 -20.01 1.34 -1.62
N ARG A 99 -18.84 1.84 -1.23
CA ARG A 99 -18.42 3.22 -1.50
C ARG A 99 -16.93 3.29 -1.74
N ASP A 100 -16.55 4.30 -2.52
CA ASP A 100 -15.14 4.64 -2.73
C ASP A 100 -14.48 4.97 -1.39
N VAL A 101 -13.26 4.47 -1.21
CA VAL A 101 -12.51 4.59 0.04
C VAL A 101 -11.24 5.38 -0.22
N MET A 102 -11.02 6.42 0.60
CA MET A 102 -9.75 7.12 0.66
C MET A 102 -8.95 6.63 1.85
N LEU A 103 -7.86 5.90 1.59
CA LEU A 103 -6.88 5.53 2.61
C LEU A 103 -5.89 6.68 2.77
N ALA A 104 -6.23 7.57 3.70
CA ALA A 104 -5.34 8.64 4.15
C ALA A 104 -4.03 8.08 4.72
N PRO A 105 -3.00 8.93 4.90
CA PRO A 105 -1.79 8.53 5.61
C PRO A 105 -2.15 8.01 7.01
N PHE A 106 -1.48 6.96 7.47
CA PHE A 106 -1.69 6.36 8.78
C PHE A 106 -1.06 7.22 9.88
N VAL A 107 -1.58 8.43 10.04
CA VAL A 107 -1.16 9.43 11.01
C VAL A 107 -2.37 9.94 11.80
N GLY A 108 -2.12 10.63 12.91
CA GLY A 108 -3.18 11.20 13.75
C GLY A 108 -4.20 10.11 14.16
N PRO A 109 -5.48 10.22 13.79
CA PRO A 109 -6.51 9.22 14.13
C PRO A 109 -6.20 7.79 13.65
N LEU A 110 -5.47 7.65 12.54
CA LEU A 110 -5.12 6.35 11.94
C LEU A 110 -3.73 5.84 12.38
N ALA A 111 -3.07 6.50 13.33
CA ALA A 111 -1.72 6.13 13.77
C ALA A 111 -1.61 4.70 14.30
N HIS A 112 -2.70 4.15 14.86
CA HIS A 112 -2.73 2.75 15.30
C HIS A 112 -2.58 1.75 14.15
N LEU A 113 -2.97 2.11 12.92
CA LEU A 113 -2.78 1.29 11.72
C LEU A 113 -1.34 1.35 11.21
N PHE A 114 -0.61 2.41 11.53
CA PHE A 114 0.82 2.53 11.21
C PHE A 114 1.63 1.42 11.87
N LEU A 115 1.32 1.06 13.12
CA LEU A 115 2.00 -0.03 13.83
C LEU A 115 1.82 -1.38 13.11
N LYS A 116 0.64 -1.63 12.53
CA LYS A 116 0.38 -2.85 11.74
C LYS A 116 1.19 -2.84 10.45
N LEU A 117 1.30 -1.68 9.81
CA LEU A 117 2.12 -1.49 8.61
C LEU A 117 3.61 -1.68 8.92
N GLU A 118 4.07 -1.17 10.07
CA GLU A 118 5.44 -1.31 10.55
C GLU A 118 5.79 -2.78 10.85
N GLY A 119 4.89 -3.52 11.51
CA GLY A 119 5.08 -4.95 11.77
C GLY A 119 5.23 -5.76 10.48
N ARG A 120 4.43 -5.45 9.45
CA ARG A 120 4.58 -6.07 8.12
C ARG A 120 5.87 -5.68 7.42
N PHE A 121 6.24 -4.41 7.47
CA PHE A 121 7.51 -3.95 6.93
C PHE A 121 8.69 -4.68 7.56
N GLN A 122 8.70 -4.88 8.88
CA GLN A 122 9.76 -5.62 9.58
C GLN A 122 9.79 -7.09 9.16
N ALA A 123 8.63 -7.75 9.05
CA ALA A 123 8.54 -9.14 8.62
C ALA A 123 9.04 -9.35 7.19
N GLU A 124 8.73 -8.41 6.27
CA GLU A 124 9.09 -8.50 4.86
C GLU A 124 10.37 -7.73 4.49
N GLN A 125 11.03 -7.08 5.45
CA GLN A 125 12.18 -6.20 5.20
C GLN A 125 13.30 -6.91 4.43
N THR A 126 13.63 -8.14 4.82
CA THR A 126 14.67 -8.94 4.18
C THR A 126 14.30 -9.30 2.74
N VAL A 127 13.03 -9.64 2.49
CA VAL A 127 12.52 -9.95 1.15
C VAL A 127 12.60 -8.72 0.25
N ILE A 128 12.15 -7.56 0.75
CA ILE A 128 12.21 -6.30 0.01
C ILE A 128 13.65 -5.91 -0.29
N ARG A 129 14.57 -6.10 0.66
CA ARG A 129 16.00 -5.85 0.41
C ARG A 129 16.53 -6.73 -0.69
N GLU A 130 16.29 -8.02 -0.65
CA GLU A 130 16.72 -8.95 -1.71
C GLU A 130 16.09 -8.61 -3.07
N ASP A 131 14.82 -8.20 -3.10
CA ASP A 131 14.16 -7.73 -4.32
C ASP A 131 14.77 -6.44 -4.87
N VAL A 132 15.17 -5.52 -3.98
CA VAL A 132 15.93 -4.33 -4.35
C VAL A 132 17.29 -4.75 -4.92
N LYS A 133 18.04 -5.64 -4.26
CA LYS A 133 19.32 -6.11 -4.79
C LYS A 133 19.18 -6.73 -6.17
N ARG A 134 18.18 -7.58 -6.35
CA ARG A 134 17.92 -8.32 -7.58
C ARG A 134 17.51 -7.41 -8.74
N ARG A 135 16.63 -6.43 -8.50
CA ARG A 135 16.08 -5.57 -9.56
C ARG A 135 16.91 -4.33 -9.83
N VAL A 136 17.61 -3.83 -8.81
CA VAL A 136 18.30 -2.53 -8.83
C VAL A 136 19.81 -2.71 -8.87
N GLY A 137 20.33 -3.88 -8.47
CA GLY A 137 21.77 -4.20 -8.48
C GLY A 137 22.55 -3.56 -7.34
N LEU A 138 21.89 -3.26 -6.21
CA LEU A 138 22.47 -2.68 -5.00
C LEU A 138 22.78 -3.73 -3.93
#